data_AF-A0A2S8JQV8-F1
#
_entry.id   AF-A0A2S8JQV8-F1
#
_cell.length_a   1.000
_cell.length_b   1.000
_cell.length_c   1.000
_cell.angle_alpha   90.00
_cell.angle_beta   90.00
_cell.angle_gamma   90.00
#
_symmetry.space_group_name_H-M   'P 1'
#
loop_
_entity.id
_entity.type
_entity.pdbx_description
1 polymer ?
#
loop_
_entity_poly.entity_id
_entity_poly.type
_entity_poly.pdbx_seq_one_letter_code
_entity_poly.pdbx_strand_id
1 'polypeptide(L)' 'MEIKTRRETRQTLAQWFEEKGFQKGFQKGFQKGYKEGLRKVRLAQRLLSKGMSREDVAEMATLSLTEVDKLINSN' A
#
# COMPACT_ATOMS: atom_id res chain seq x y z
N MET A 1 -32.53 28.14 -17.02
CA MET A 1 -32.56 27.10 -15.97
C MET A 1 -32.61 25.75 -16.66
N GLU A 2 -31.55 24.95 -16.57
CA GLU A 2 -31.54 23.58 -17.11
C GLU A 2 -32.44 22.69 -16.24
N ILE A 3 -33.58 22.24 -16.78
CA ILE A 3 -34.38 21.18 -16.16
C ILE A 3 -33.69 19.86 -16.50
N LYS A 4 -32.72 19.44 -15.68
CA LYS A 4 -32.11 18.11 -15.82
C LYS A 4 -33.17 17.04 -15.55
N THR A 5 -33.30 16.09 -16.47
CA THR A 5 -34.28 15.02 -16.36
C THR A 5 -33.88 14.07 -15.23
N ARG A 6 -34.87 13.40 -14.61
CA ARG A 6 -34.63 12.42 -13.52
C ARG A 6 -33.64 11.32 -13.92
N ARG A 7 -33.52 11.02 -15.21
CA ARG A 7 -32.58 10.05 -15.78
C ARG A 7 -31.15 10.58 -15.76
N GLU A 8 -30.92 11.82 -16.19
CA GLU A 8 -29.60 12.46 -16.18
C GLU A 8 -29.07 12.61 -14.76
N THR A 9 -29.90 13.02 -13.80
CA THR A 9 -29.52 13.12 -12.38
C THR A 9 -29.08 11.76 -11.80
N ARG A 10 -29.76 10.67 -12.18
CA ARG A 10 -29.39 9.30 -11.75
C ARG A 10 -28.08 8.83 -12.38
N GLN A 11 -27.84 9.17 -13.64
CA GLN A 11 -26.58 8.86 -14.33
C GLN A 11 -25.39 9.59 -13.68
N THR A 12 -25.53 10.89 -13.40
CA THR A 12 -24.48 11.66 -12.70
C THR A 12 -24.23 11.13 -11.28
N LEU A 13 -25.27 10.72 -10.57
CA LEU A 13 -25.12 10.18 -9.23
C LEU A 13 -24.43 8.80 -9.24
N ALA A 14 -24.73 7.95 -10.23
CA ALA A 14 -24.04 6.67 -10.41
C ALA A 14 -22.54 6.86 -10.70
N GLN A 15 -22.21 7.79 -11.62
CA GLN A 15 -20.82 8.17 -11.90
C GLN A 15 -20.09 8.69 -10.65
N TRP A 16 -20.76 9.52 -9.86
CA TRP A 16 -20.21 10.02 -8.60
C TRP A 16 -19.92 8.89 -7.60
N PHE A 17 -20.83 7.92 -7.45
CA PHE A 17 -20.62 6.77 -6.58
C PHE A 17 -19.49 5.86 -7.06
N GLU A 18 -19.35 5.66 -8.37
CA GLU A 18 -18.27 4.89 -8.96
C GLU A 18 -16.91 5.55 -8.72
N GLU A 19 -16.79 6.85 -8.99
CA GLU A 19 -15.56 7.63 -8.76
C GLU A 19 -15.18 7.62 -7.27
N LYS A 20 -16.14 7.88 -6.38
CA LYS A 20 -15.89 7.85 -4.93
C LYS A 20 -15.59 6.45 -4.42
N GLY A 21 -16.23 5.43 -4.98
CA GLY A 21 -15.98 4.02 -4.67
C GLY A 21 -14.55 3.63 -5.01
N PHE A 22 -14.11 3.95 -6.23
CA PHE A 22 -12.75 3.71 -6.69
C PHE A 22 -11.72 4.46 -5.83
N GLN A 23 -11.93 5.76 -5.59
CA GLN A 23 -11.02 6.57 -4.77
C GLN A 23 -10.85 5.98 -3.36
N LYS A 24 -11.95 5.62 -2.69
CA LYS A 24 -11.90 5.00 -1.36
C LYS A 24 -11.27 3.61 -1.39
N GLY A 25 -11.57 2.82 -2.40
CA GLY A 25 -10.99 1.48 -2.58
C GLY A 25 -9.48 1.55 -2.75
N PHE A 26 -9.00 2.42 -3.64
CA PHE A 26 -7.58 2.66 -3.89
C PHE A 26 -6.88 3.16 -2.62
N GLN A 27 -7.42 4.18 -1.95
CA GLN A 27 -6.83 4.73 -0.73
C GLN A 27 -6.69 3.66 0.37
N LYS A 28 -7.73 2.84 0.58
CA LYS A 28 -7.69 1.75 1.57
C LYS A 28 -6.70 0.66 1.18
N GLY A 29 -6.65 0.28 -0.09
CA GLY A 29 -5.69 -0.72 -0.60
C GLY A 29 -4.25 -0.25 -0.42
N PHE A 30 -3.96 0.99 -0.85
CA PHE A 30 -2.65 1.59 -0.70
C PHE A 30 -2.23 1.72 0.77
N GLN A 31 -3.11 2.21 1.64
CA GLN A 31 -2.80 2.36 3.07
C GLN A 31 -2.49 1.01 3.74
N LYS A 32 -3.24 -0.04 3.41
CA LYS A 32 -2.99 -1.40 3.91
C LYS A 32 -1.63 -1.92 3.42
N GLY A 33 -1.39 -1.88 2.11
CA GLY A 33 -0.13 -2.34 1.53
C GLY A 33 1.09 -1.58 2.05
N TYR A 34 0.97 -0.26 2.19
CA TYR A 34 2.03 0.59 2.76
C TYR A 34 2.34 0.22 4.22
N LYS A 35 1.31 0.01 5.05
CA LYS A 35 1.49 -0.36 6.46
C LYS A 35 2.13 -1.74 6.61
N GLU A 36 1.74 -2.71 5.77
CA GLU A 36 2.34 -4.04 5.75
C GLU A 36 3.80 -4.01 5.29
N GLY A 37 4.10 -3.31 4.19
CA GLY A 37 5.47 -3.11 3.71
C GLY A 37 6.36 -2.45 4.76
N LEU A 38 5.87 -1.37 5.40
CA LEU A 38 6.60 -0.68 6.47
C LEU A 38 6.85 -1.59 7.67
N ARG A 39 5.91 -2.48 8.02
CA ARG A 39 6.09 -3.45 9.10
C ARG A 39 7.21 -4.44 8.75
N LYS A 40 7.25 -4.96 7.52
CA LYS A 40 8.31 -5.87 7.06
C LYS A 40 9.68 -5.21 7.10
N VAL A 41 9.78 -3.98 6.58
CA VAL A 41 11.04 -3.21 6.58
C VAL A 41 11.53 -2.94 8.01
N ARG A 42 10.64 -2.50 8.92
CA ARG A 42 11.02 -2.28 10.32
C ARG A 42 11.47 -3.56 11.03
N LEU A 43 10.83 -4.69 10.72
CA LEU A 43 11.25 -5.97 11.24
C LEU A 43 12.65 -6.33 10.75
N ALA A 44 12.90 -6.20 9.43
CA ALA A 44 14.21 -6.45 8.84
C ALA A 44 15.31 -5.57 9.46
N GLN A 45 15.07 -4.26 9.60
CA GLN A 45 16.00 -3.34 10.26
C GLN A 45 16.30 -3.74 11.71
N ARG A 46 15.27 -4.17 12.47
CA ARG A 46 15.46 -4.65 13.84
C ARG A 46 16.28 -5.93 13.88
N LEU A 47 16.09 -6.85 12.94
CA LEU A 47 16.87 -8.09 12.86
C LEU A 47 18.34 -7.80 12.48
N LEU A 48 18.57 -6.93 11.50
CA LEU A 48 19.91 -6.46 11.13
C LEU A 48 20.62 -5.78 12.31
N SER A 49 19.92 -4.93 13.07
CA SER A 49 20.50 -4.29 14.27
C SER A 49 20.89 -5.27 15.38
N LYS A 50 20.34 -6.48 15.37
CA LYS A 50 20.70 -7.56 16.30
C LYS A 50 21.88 -8.41 15.80
N GLY A 51 22.47 -8.06 14.65
CA GLY A 51 23.59 -8.79 14.05
C GLY A 51 23.19 -10.07 13.32
N MET A 52 21.91 -10.22 12.96
CA MET A 52 21.42 -11.36 12.18
C MET A 52 21.91 -11.30 10.72
N SER A 53 22.15 -12.45 10.10
CA SER A 53 22.57 -12.53 8.69
C SER A 53 21.48 -12.00 7.76
N ARG A 54 21.86 -11.49 6.59
CA ARG A 54 20.88 -10.96 5.62
C ARG A 54 19.96 -12.06 5.08
N GLU A 55 20.46 -13.29 5.03
CA GLU A 55 19.72 -14.48 4.61
C GLU A 55 18.62 -14.82 5.62
N ASP A 56 18.95 -14.88 6.91
CA ASP A 56 17.97 -15.11 7.97
C ASP A 56 16.96 -13.96 8.08
N VAL A 57 17.41 -12.72 7.87
CA VAL A 57 16.54 -11.53 7.85
C VAL A 57 15.54 -11.60 6.69
N ALA A 58 15.98 -12.01 5.50
CA ALA A 58 15.12 -12.16 4.33
C ALA A 58 14.02 -13.20 4.57
N GLU A 59 14.39 -14.34 5.16
CA GLU A 59 13.44 -15.40 5.53
C GLU A 59 12.43 -14.91 6.58
N MET A 60 12.90 -14.35 7.70
CA MET A 60 12.04 -13.93 8.81
C MET A 60 11.15 -12.72 8.48
N ALA A 61 11.65 -11.77 7.69
CA ALA A 61 10.88 -10.58 7.28
C ALA A 61 10.02 -10.84 6.04
N THR A 62 10.14 -12.02 5.42
CA THR A 62 9.49 -12.36 4.15
C THR A 62 9.76 -11.28 3.09
N LEU A 63 11.05 -10.93 2.98
CA LEU A 63 11.62 -10.00 2.01
C LEU A 63 12.59 -10.76 1.13
N SER A 64 12.81 -10.28 -0.09
CA SER A 64 13.86 -10.78 -0.96
C SER A 64 15.24 -10.32 -0.48
N LEU A 65 16.29 -11.09 -0.80
CA LEU A 65 17.68 -10.70 -0.51
C LEU A 65 18.01 -9.32 -1.10
N THR A 66 17.48 -8.99 -2.28
CA THR A 66 17.70 -7.69 -2.93
C THR A 66 17.04 -6.55 -2.17
N GLU A 67 15.89 -6.76 -1.55
CA GLU A 67 15.25 -5.77 -0.68
C GLU A 67 16.05 -5.57 0.62
N VAL A 68 16.56 -6.65 1.20
CA VAL A 68 17.44 -6.57 2.39
C VAL A 68 18.75 -5.85 2.06
N ASP A 69 19.39 -6.18 0.94
CA ASP A 69 20.60 -5.49 0.47
C ASP A 69 20.35 -3.99 0.23
N LYS A 70 19.18 -3.62 -0.33
CA LYS A 70 18.78 -2.21 -0.44
C LYS A 70 18.67 -1.56 0.93
N LEU A 71 18.09 -2.22 1.93
CA LEU A 71 17.97 -1.66 3.29
C LEU A 71 19.33 -1.44 3.96
N ILE A 72 20.31 -2.29 3.69
CA ILE A 72 21.68 -2.16 4.20
C ILE A 72 22.41 -1.00 3.50
N ASN A 73 22.29 -0.92 2.16
CA ASN A 73 22.97 0.07 1.33
C ASN A 73 22.26 1.45 1.29
N SER A 74 21.09 1.60 1.92
CA SER A 74 20.35 2.87 2.00
C SER A 74 20.75 3.73 3.21
N ASN A 75 21.80 3.36 3.92
CA ASN A 75 22.32 4.04 5.12
C ASN A 75 23.66 4.72 4.79
#